data_AF-A0A7V9QDV6-F1
#
_entry.id   AF-A0A7V9QDV6-F1
#
_cell.length_a   1.000
_cell.length_b   1.000
_cell.length_c   1.000
_cell.angle_alpha   90.00
_cell.angle_beta   90.00
_cell.angle_gamma   90.00
#
_symmetry.space_group_name_H-M   'P 1'
#
loop_
_entity.id
_entity.type
_entity.pdbx_description
1 polymer ?
#
loop_
_entity_poly.entity_id
_entity_poly.type
_entity_poly.pdbx_seq_one_letter_code
_entity_poly.pdbx_strand_id
1 'polypeptide(L)'
;LLAPLGAGLVRVRANDGQVDSLLHSAGVAGDGQEPRVEAHRFLVRLLADAIPTSALTKTDLLLGGEMPPEAFLPLGDLYANEVVALAGGWCGTPNARRLAEAAGGIERLDGALRAYLDGRDAQALGKLPAGPAGEVRAALRRGSWSRSHPRLVPKLGTRTIGIDLFE
;
A
#
# COMPACT_ATOMS: atom_id res chain seq x y z
N LEU A 1 -21.85 -2.10 9.46
CA LEU A 1 -22.59 -2.92 8.47
C LEU A 1 -21.60 -3.76 7.69
N LEU A 2 -21.75 -5.08 7.78
CA LEU A 2 -20.92 -6.07 7.13
C LEU A 2 -21.45 -6.31 5.70
N ALA A 3 -20.64 -6.09 4.67
CA ALA A 3 -20.99 -6.41 3.30
C ALA A 3 -20.13 -7.60 2.81
N PRO A 4 -20.74 -8.72 2.37
CA PRO A 4 -19.98 -9.86 1.87
C PRO A 4 -19.29 -9.50 0.55
N LEU A 5 -18.02 -9.86 0.42
CA LEU A 5 -17.23 -9.73 -0.81
C LEU A 5 -16.92 -11.10 -1.45
N GLY A 6 -17.29 -12.20 -0.78
CA GLY A 6 -17.02 -13.58 -1.18
C GLY A 6 -17.03 -14.52 0.03
N ALA A 7 -16.75 -15.81 -0.19
CA ALA A 7 -16.60 -16.76 0.92
C ALA A 7 -15.40 -16.35 1.81
N GLY A 8 -15.67 -16.02 3.07
CA GLY A 8 -14.64 -15.69 4.08
C GLY A 8 -14.14 -14.24 4.10
N LEU A 9 -14.67 -13.34 3.25
CA LEU A 9 -14.30 -11.92 3.22
C LEU A 9 -15.51 -11.04 3.47
N VAL A 10 -15.45 -10.29 4.57
CA VAL A 10 -16.50 -9.38 4.99
C VAL A 10 -15.93 -7.96 5.07
N ARG A 11 -16.49 -7.03 4.30
CA ARG A 11 -16.18 -5.62 4.45
C ARG A 11 -16.80 -5.12 5.75
N VAL A 12 -15.97 -4.87 6.75
CA VAL A 12 -16.38 -4.13 7.94
C VAL A 12 -16.46 -2.65 7.57
N ARG A 13 -17.68 -2.15 7.33
CA ARG A 13 -17.93 -0.72 7.43
C ARG A 13 -18.30 -0.43 8.88
N ALA A 14 -17.43 0.26 9.63
CA ALA A 14 -17.92 0.97 10.80
C ALA A 14 -19.04 1.89 10.30
N ASN A 15 -20.19 1.90 10.98
CA ASN A 15 -21.26 2.79 10.58
C ASN A 15 -20.75 4.24 10.73
N ASP A 16 -21.00 5.11 9.77
CA ASP A 16 -20.57 6.51 9.82
C ASP A 16 -21.00 7.17 11.13
N GLY A 17 -22.19 6.83 11.66
CA GLY A 17 -22.65 7.32 12.97
C GLY A 17 -21.80 6.88 14.18
N GLN A 18 -21.11 5.72 14.12
CA GLN A 18 -20.17 5.30 15.16
C GLN A 18 -18.85 6.05 15.07
N VAL A 19 -18.38 6.32 13.86
CA VAL A 19 -17.19 7.13 13.60
C VAL A 19 -17.44 8.57 14.05
N ASP A 20 -18.59 9.14 13.69
CA ASP A 20 -18.99 10.49 14.07
C ASP A 20 -19.12 10.62 15.59
N SER A 21 -19.72 9.64 16.26
CA SER A 21 -19.82 9.61 17.73
C SER A 21 -18.46 9.54 18.40
N LEU A 22 -17.53 8.74 17.86
CA LEU A 22 -16.17 8.62 18.39
C LEU A 22 -15.38 9.92 18.21
N LEU A 23 -15.45 10.53 17.02
CA LEU A 23 -14.79 11.80 16.72
C LEU A 23 -15.33 12.94 17.58
N HIS A 24 -16.66 12.99 17.75
CA HIS A 24 -17.32 13.93 18.64
C HIS A 24 -16.86 13.76 20.10
N SER A 25 -16.81 12.52 20.59
CA SER A 25 -16.35 12.20 21.94
C SER A 25 -14.86 12.52 22.16
N ALA A 26 -14.05 12.43 21.11
CA ALA A 26 -12.63 12.79 21.12
C ALA A 26 -12.38 14.31 20.99
N GLY A 27 -13.43 15.13 20.86
CA GLY A 27 -13.31 16.58 20.70
C GLY A 27 -12.70 16.99 19.35
N VAL A 28 -12.68 16.10 18.35
CA VAL A 28 -12.15 16.39 17.02
C VAL A 28 -13.19 17.19 16.25
N ALA A 29 -12.90 18.49 16.03
CA ALA A 29 -13.74 19.36 15.22
C ALA A 29 -13.32 19.32 13.75
N GLY A 30 -14.24 18.93 12.86
CA GLY A 30 -14.11 19.06 11.40
C GLY A 30 -14.18 17.75 10.61
N ASP A 31 -14.44 17.89 9.30
CA ASP A 31 -14.73 16.79 8.37
C ASP A 31 -13.46 16.21 7.73
N GLY A 32 -12.33 16.28 8.44
CA GLY A 32 -11.04 15.81 7.94
C GLY A 32 -11.05 14.31 7.65
N GLN A 33 -10.53 13.89 6.50
CA GLN A 33 -10.43 12.47 6.15
C GLN A 33 -9.51 11.70 7.10
N GLU A 34 -8.40 12.30 7.55
CA GLU A 34 -7.42 11.62 8.41
C GLU A 34 -8.01 11.19 9.76
N PRO A 35 -8.68 12.05 10.55
CA PRO A 35 -9.34 11.62 11.77
C PRO A 35 -10.37 10.51 11.55
N ARG A 36 -11.15 10.58 10.46
CA ARG A 36 -12.13 9.53 10.11
C ARG A 36 -11.43 8.19 9.83
N VAL A 37 -10.34 8.19 9.08
CA VAL A 37 -9.55 6.97 8.80
C VAL A 37 -9.00 6.37 10.08
N GLU A 38 -8.48 7.19 11.00
CA GLU A 38 -7.96 6.68 12.27
C GLU A 38 -9.07 6.16 13.21
N ALA A 39 -10.22 6.85 13.26
CA ALA A 39 -11.41 6.35 13.95
C ALA A 39 -11.89 5.01 13.39
N HIS A 40 -11.90 4.85 12.06
CA HIS A 40 -12.19 3.55 11.43
C HIS A 40 -11.20 2.46 11.85
N ARG A 41 -9.90 2.75 11.84
CA ARG A 41 -8.86 1.80 12.29
C ARG A 41 -9.06 1.40 13.74
N PHE A 42 -9.32 2.36 14.62
CA PHE A 42 -9.59 2.11 16.04
C PHE A 42 -10.80 1.19 16.21
N LEU A 43 -11.92 1.47 15.55
CA LEU A 43 -13.13 0.65 15.64
C LEU A 43 -12.91 -0.77 15.10
N VAL A 44 -12.15 -0.94 14.02
CA VAL A 44 -11.83 -2.27 13.47
C VAL A 44 -10.95 -3.07 14.44
N ARG A 45 -10.00 -2.43 15.13
CA ARG A 45 -9.16 -3.09 16.14
C ARG A 45 -9.95 -3.62 17.35
N LEU A 46 -11.16 -3.10 17.60
CA LEU A 46 -12.03 -3.57 18.68
C LEU A 46 -12.86 -4.80 18.28
N LEU A 47 -12.87 -5.20 17.00
CA LEU A 47 -13.59 -6.38 16.56
C LEU A 47 -12.71 -7.62 16.70
N ALA A 48 -13.15 -8.59 17.50
CA ALA A 48 -12.40 -9.81 17.79
C ALA A 48 -12.08 -10.65 16.53
N ASP A 49 -12.95 -10.59 15.52
CA ASP A 49 -12.87 -11.41 14.31
C ASP A 49 -12.44 -10.62 13.06
N ALA A 50 -11.79 -9.47 13.22
CA ALA A 50 -11.31 -8.66 12.11
C ALA A 50 -9.79 -8.44 12.17
N ILE A 51 -9.14 -8.56 11.00
CA ILE A 51 -7.73 -8.21 10.84
C ILE A 51 -7.67 -6.84 10.14
N PRO A 52 -7.09 -5.80 10.76
CA PRO A 52 -6.84 -4.53 10.08
C PRO A 52 -5.93 -4.74 8.88
N THR A 53 -6.35 -4.27 7.71
CA THR A 53 -5.62 -4.45 6.45
C THR A 53 -5.34 -3.13 5.77
N SER A 54 -4.22 -3.04 5.07
CA SER A 54 -3.96 -1.93 4.13
C SER A 54 -3.99 -2.44 2.68
N ALA A 55 -4.72 -1.74 1.81
CA ALA A 55 -4.86 -2.08 0.40
C ALA A 55 -3.71 -1.53 -0.48
N LEU A 56 -2.56 -1.20 0.14
CA LEU A 56 -1.39 -0.74 -0.59
C LEU A 56 -0.76 -1.88 -1.39
N THR A 57 -0.41 -1.57 -2.63
CA THR A 57 0.28 -2.49 -3.55
C THR A 57 1.77 -2.57 -3.23
N LYS A 58 2.48 -3.56 -3.78
CA LYS A 58 3.95 -3.63 -3.74
C LYS A 58 4.58 -2.32 -4.24
N THR A 59 4.04 -1.74 -5.32
CA THR A 59 4.49 -0.43 -5.84
C THR A 59 4.34 0.68 -4.81
N ASP A 60 3.19 0.75 -4.13
CA ASP A 60 2.95 1.73 -3.07
C ASP A 60 3.88 1.54 -1.88
N LEU A 61 4.09 0.30 -1.44
CA LEU A 61 4.95 -0.01 -0.28
C LEU A 61 6.43 0.28 -0.55
N LEU A 62 6.88 0.11 -1.81
CA LEU A 62 8.23 0.45 -2.23
C LEU A 62 8.47 1.97 -2.31
N LEU A 63 7.45 2.71 -2.76
CA LEU A 63 7.58 4.13 -3.07
C LEU A 63 7.00 5.06 -1.98
N GLY A 64 6.16 4.56 -1.08
CA GLY A 64 5.45 5.32 -0.06
C GLY A 64 6.28 5.74 1.14
N GLY A 65 7.49 5.20 1.29
CA GLY A 65 8.38 5.50 2.42
C GLY A 65 8.15 4.56 3.59
N GLU A 66 7.47 5.03 4.64
CA GLU A 66 7.17 4.23 5.82
C GLU A 66 6.11 3.15 5.53
N MET A 67 6.27 1.99 6.17
CA MET A 67 5.30 0.91 6.05
C MET A 67 4.03 1.27 6.81
N PRO A 68 2.84 0.90 6.29
CA PRO A 68 1.59 1.10 7.01
C PRO A 68 1.60 0.39 8.39
N PRO A 69 0.87 0.94 9.38
CA PRO A 69 0.75 0.34 10.70
C PRO A 69 -0.08 -0.97 10.68
N GLU A 70 -0.89 -1.19 9.65
CA GLU A 70 -1.68 -2.41 9.49
C GLU A 70 -0.79 -3.65 9.33
N ALA A 71 -1.13 -4.72 10.06
CA ALA A 71 -0.34 -5.94 10.13
C ALA A 71 -0.46 -6.81 8.86
N PHE A 72 -1.59 -6.74 8.16
CA PHE A 72 -1.88 -7.54 6.97
C PHE A 72 -1.97 -6.69 5.71
N LEU A 73 -1.21 -7.07 4.68
CA LEU A 73 -1.07 -6.37 3.41
C LEU A 73 -1.47 -7.30 2.27
N PRO A 74 -2.77 -7.49 2.00
CA PRO A 74 -3.26 -8.48 1.05
C PRO A 74 -2.77 -8.28 -0.39
N LEU A 75 -2.46 -7.03 -0.77
CA LEU A 75 -1.94 -6.67 -2.09
C LEU A 75 -0.44 -6.37 -2.08
N GLY A 76 0.24 -6.60 -0.94
CA GLY A 76 1.61 -6.16 -0.73
C GLY A 76 2.65 -6.85 -1.62
N ASP A 77 2.27 -7.93 -2.30
CA ASP A 77 3.12 -8.65 -3.26
C ASP A 77 2.68 -8.49 -4.73
N LEU A 78 1.67 -7.66 -4.99
CA LEU A 78 1.24 -7.31 -6.34
C LEU A 78 1.71 -5.91 -6.70
N TYR A 79 2.31 -5.76 -7.88
CA TYR A 79 2.58 -4.46 -8.46
C TYR A 79 1.26 -3.75 -8.83
N ALA A 80 1.28 -2.42 -8.89
CA ALA A 80 0.11 -1.61 -9.18
C ALA A 80 -0.50 -1.94 -10.56
N ASN A 81 0.33 -2.20 -11.57
CA ASN A 81 -0.13 -2.62 -12.91
C ASN A 81 -0.87 -3.97 -12.89
N GLU A 82 -0.50 -4.88 -11.99
CA GLU A 82 -1.20 -6.16 -11.80
C GLU A 82 -2.57 -5.95 -11.16
N VAL A 83 -2.67 -5.01 -10.21
CA VAL A 83 -3.96 -4.60 -9.65
C VAL A 83 -4.84 -3.91 -10.70
N VAL A 84 -4.26 -3.05 -11.56
CA VAL A 84 -4.99 -2.46 -12.70
C VAL A 84 -5.53 -3.56 -13.62
N ALA A 85 -4.74 -4.58 -13.94
CA ALA A 85 -5.19 -5.70 -14.77
C ALA A 85 -6.33 -6.51 -14.12
N LEU A 86 -6.31 -6.67 -12.79
CA LEU A 86 -7.32 -7.43 -12.05
C LEU A 86 -8.62 -6.64 -11.79
N ALA A 87 -8.51 -5.34 -11.51
CA ALA A 87 -9.61 -4.53 -11.00
C ALA A 87 -10.04 -3.39 -11.95
N GLY A 88 -9.37 -3.23 -13.09
CA GLY A 88 -9.61 -2.15 -14.05
C GLY A 88 -9.06 -0.78 -13.60
N GLY A 89 -8.40 -0.71 -12.45
CA GLY A 89 -7.84 0.52 -11.92
C GLY A 89 -7.05 0.32 -10.63
N TRP A 90 -6.32 1.35 -10.23
CA TRP A 90 -5.52 1.38 -9.00
C TRP A 90 -5.61 2.74 -8.33
N CYS A 91 -5.79 2.74 -7.01
CA CYS A 91 -5.79 3.93 -6.18
C CYS A 91 -4.44 4.03 -5.43
N GLY A 92 -3.42 4.49 -6.15
CA GLY A 92 -2.09 4.65 -5.60
C GLY A 92 -1.94 5.81 -4.63
N THR A 93 -0.92 5.72 -3.78
CA THR A 93 -0.43 6.84 -2.98
C THR A 93 -0.06 8.03 -3.88
N PRO A 94 -0.15 9.28 -3.39
CA PRO A 94 0.22 10.46 -4.19
C PRO A 94 1.63 10.37 -4.79
N ASN A 95 2.59 9.81 -4.03
CA ASN A 95 3.95 9.65 -4.51
C ASN A 95 4.08 8.62 -5.64
N ALA A 96 3.42 7.45 -5.50
CA ALA A 96 3.46 6.42 -6.52
C ALA A 96 2.77 6.87 -7.82
N ARG A 97 1.65 7.58 -7.73
CA ARG A 97 0.96 8.15 -8.89
C ARG A 97 1.84 9.17 -9.63
N ARG A 98 2.43 10.13 -8.90
CA ARG A 98 3.33 11.13 -9.48
C ARG A 98 4.53 10.48 -10.18
N LEU A 99 5.14 9.45 -9.58
CA LEU A 99 6.26 8.74 -10.18
C LEU A 99 5.83 7.92 -11.39
N ALA A 100 4.65 7.32 -11.39
CA ALA A 100 4.11 6.60 -12.53
C ALA A 100 3.86 7.53 -13.72
N GLU A 101 3.24 8.69 -13.47
CA GLU A 101 3.03 9.73 -14.49
C GLU A 101 4.37 10.20 -15.06
N ALA A 102 5.35 10.52 -14.21
CA ALA A 102 6.66 10.98 -14.64
C ALA A 102 7.49 9.88 -15.34
N ALA A 103 7.23 8.61 -15.05
CA ALA A 103 7.81 7.47 -15.77
C ALA A 103 7.15 7.20 -17.14
N GLY A 104 6.02 7.87 -17.43
CA GLY A 104 5.23 7.66 -18.66
C GLY A 104 4.26 6.48 -18.57
N GLY A 105 3.80 6.14 -17.37
CA GLY A 105 2.80 5.09 -17.12
C GLY A 105 3.20 4.13 -16.00
N ILE A 106 2.21 3.48 -15.41
CA ILE A 106 2.42 2.54 -14.31
C ILE A 106 3.15 1.27 -14.79
N GLU A 107 2.90 0.84 -16.03
CA GLU A 107 3.55 -0.33 -16.62
C GLU A 107 5.06 -0.13 -16.77
N ARG A 108 5.48 1.09 -17.13
CA ARG A 108 6.90 1.43 -17.25
C ARG A 108 7.59 1.48 -15.89
N LEU A 109 6.93 2.11 -14.91
CA LEU A 109 7.44 2.19 -13.54
C LEU A 109 7.57 0.79 -12.91
N ASP A 110 6.50 0.00 -12.96
CA ASP A 110 6.47 -1.34 -12.37
C ASP A 110 7.41 -2.29 -13.10
N GLY A 111 7.51 -2.19 -14.43
CA GLY A 111 8.49 -2.95 -15.21
C GLY A 111 9.94 -2.66 -14.78
N ALA A 112 10.28 -1.40 -14.54
CA ALA A 112 11.60 -1.02 -14.04
C ALA A 112 11.84 -1.49 -12.60
N LEU A 113 10.85 -1.35 -11.70
CA LEU A 113 10.94 -1.83 -10.32
C LEU A 113 11.11 -3.34 -10.26
N ARG A 114 10.35 -4.08 -11.06
CA ARG A 114 10.41 -5.55 -11.14
C ARG A 114 11.76 -6.01 -11.66
N ALA A 115 12.25 -5.44 -12.76
CA ALA A 115 13.58 -5.77 -13.27
C ALA A 115 14.68 -5.48 -12.24
N TYR A 116 14.58 -4.36 -11.51
CA TYR A 116 15.55 -3.97 -10.49
C TYR A 116 15.54 -4.87 -9.24
N LEU A 117 14.36 -5.13 -8.67
CA LEU A 117 14.23 -5.84 -7.39
C LEU A 117 14.13 -7.36 -7.55
N ASP A 118 13.28 -7.79 -8.48
CA ASP A 118 12.97 -9.21 -8.69
C ASP A 118 14.01 -9.84 -9.62
N GLY A 119 14.35 -9.13 -10.70
CA GLY A 119 15.37 -9.54 -11.68
C GLY A 119 16.81 -9.20 -11.30
N ARG A 120 17.04 -8.41 -10.24
CA ARG A 120 18.37 -7.93 -9.80
C ARG A 120 19.18 -7.19 -10.88
N ASP A 121 18.52 -6.59 -11.86
CA ASP A 121 19.16 -5.74 -12.87
C ASP A 121 19.45 -4.36 -12.29
N ALA A 122 20.68 -4.13 -11.83
CA ALA A 122 21.12 -2.86 -11.24
C ALA A 122 20.94 -1.64 -12.17
N GLN A 123 20.87 -1.87 -13.48
CA GLN A 123 20.71 -0.84 -14.51
C GLN A 123 19.24 -0.60 -14.89
N ALA A 124 18.30 -1.43 -14.42
CA ALA A 124 16.89 -1.34 -14.80
C ALA A 124 16.26 0.04 -14.54
N LEU A 125 16.57 0.66 -13.39
CA LEU A 125 16.06 1.99 -13.07
C LEU A 125 16.64 3.08 -13.97
N GLY A 126 17.79 2.85 -14.63
CA GLY A 126 18.36 3.78 -15.61
C GLY A 126 17.55 3.87 -16.91
N LYS A 127 16.59 2.95 -17.12
CA LYS A 127 15.64 2.98 -18.25
C LYS A 127 14.49 3.97 -18.01
N LEU A 128 14.33 4.47 -16.78
CA LEU A 128 13.38 5.53 -16.46
C LEU A 128 13.98 6.92 -16.77
N PRO A 129 13.15 7.95 -16.97
CA PRO A 129 13.64 9.32 -17.05
C PRO A 129 14.46 9.69 -15.81
N ALA A 130 15.47 10.56 -15.97
CA ALA A 130 16.49 10.83 -14.95
C ALA A 130 15.92 11.30 -13.59
N GLY A 131 14.88 12.15 -13.60
CA GLY A 131 14.19 12.60 -12.39
C GLY A 131 13.56 11.42 -11.62
N PRO A 132 12.57 10.71 -12.21
CA PRO A 132 11.95 9.51 -11.63
C PRO A 132 12.95 8.45 -11.15
N ALA A 133 14.01 8.18 -11.93
CA ALA A 133 15.01 7.19 -11.55
C ALA A 133 15.70 7.53 -10.21
N GLY A 134 16.09 8.80 -10.03
CA GLY A 134 16.71 9.27 -8.79
C GLY A 134 15.74 9.21 -7.59
N GLU A 135 14.49 9.60 -7.81
CA GLU A 135 13.46 9.62 -6.78
C GLU A 135 13.03 8.22 -6.34
N VAL A 136 12.91 7.26 -7.28
CA VAL A 136 12.65 5.85 -6.98
C VAL A 136 13.78 5.30 -6.11
N ARG A 137 15.05 5.52 -6.49
CA ARG A 137 16.20 5.11 -5.67
C ARG A 137 16.16 5.72 -4.27
N ALA A 138 15.78 6.99 -4.15
CA ALA A 138 15.65 7.65 -2.86
C ALA A 138 14.52 7.03 -2.01
N ALA A 139 13.36 6.72 -2.59
CA ALA A 139 12.25 6.08 -1.87
C ALA A 139 12.60 4.67 -1.40
N LEU A 140 13.30 3.88 -2.23
CA LEU A 140 13.80 2.56 -1.88
C LEU A 140 14.78 2.59 -0.71
N ARG A 141 15.62 3.64 -0.61
CA ARG A 141 16.51 3.84 0.54
C ARG A 141 15.76 4.29 1.79
N ARG A 142 14.85 5.26 1.68
CA ARG A 142 14.15 5.83 2.86
C ARG A 142 13.32 4.80 3.63
N GLY A 143 12.69 3.88 2.93
CA GLY A 143 11.85 2.84 3.57
C GLY A 143 12.56 1.51 3.80
N SER A 144 13.88 1.40 3.62
CA SER A 144 14.57 0.10 3.76
C SER A 144 14.38 -0.49 5.15
N TRP A 145 14.52 0.35 6.19
CA TRP A 145 14.36 -0.04 7.58
C TRP A 145 12.90 -0.39 7.92
N SER A 146 11.92 0.38 7.44
CA SER A 146 10.52 0.07 7.73
C SER A 146 10.10 -1.26 7.08
N ARG A 147 10.64 -1.59 5.90
CA ARG A 147 10.36 -2.83 5.16
C ARG A 147 11.07 -4.08 5.71
N SER A 148 12.07 -3.92 6.58
CA SER A 148 12.71 -5.05 7.27
C SER A 148 11.91 -5.53 8.49
N HIS A 149 10.81 -4.86 8.83
CA HIS A 149 9.94 -5.26 9.93
C HIS A 149 8.80 -6.14 9.43
N PRO A 150 8.52 -7.27 10.10
CA PRO A 150 7.58 -8.26 9.59
C PRO A 150 6.15 -7.70 9.50
N ARG A 151 5.52 -8.00 8.37
CA ARG A 151 4.09 -7.84 8.08
C ARG A 151 3.60 -9.13 7.42
N LEU A 152 2.32 -9.44 7.57
CA LEU A 152 1.72 -10.56 6.86
C LEU A 152 1.44 -10.12 5.42
N VAL A 153 2.17 -10.70 4.47
CA VAL A 153 2.00 -10.47 3.04
C VAL A 153 1.79 -11.84 2.38
N PRO A 154 0.67 -12.08 1.66
CA PRO A 154 0.52 -13.29 0.87
C PRO A 154 1.58 -13.32 -0.24
N LYS A 155 2.32 -14.42 -0.34
CA LYS A 155 3.31 -14.61 -1.41
C LYS A 155 2.59 -14.98 -2.71
N LEU A 156 2.57 -14.04 -3.65
CA LEU A 156 1.91 -14.16 -4.95
C LEU A 156 2.90 -13.97 -6.10
N GLY A 157 3.97 -13.20 -5.86
CA GLY A 157 5.04 -12.92 -6.81
C GLY A 157 6.30 -13.75 -6.57
N THR A 158 7.36 -13.39 -7.29
CA THR A 158 8.67 -14.06 -7.19
C THR A 158 9.49 -13.61 -5.98
N ARG A 159 9.28 -12.35 -5.54
CA ARG A 159 9.98 -11.77 -4.38
C ARG A 159 9.07 -10.89 -3.56
N THR A 160 8.88 -11.25 -2.31
CA THR A 160 7.95 -10.61 -1.39
C THR A 160 8.66 -9.66 -0.44
N ILE A 161 8.06 -8.50 -0.18
CA ILE A 161 8.57 -7.52 0.80
C ILE A 161 8.60 -8.17 2.19
N GLY A 162 9.73 -8.02 2.91
CA GLY A 162 9.90 -8.57 4.26
C GLY A 162 10.20 -10.07 4.29
N ILE A 163 10.36 -10.72 3.14
CA ILE A 163 10.81 -12.11 3.00
C ILE A 163 12.01 -12.19 2.06
N ASP A 164 11.86 -11.83 0.77
CA ASP A 164 12.93 -11.98 -0.23
C ASP A 164 13.65 -10.66 -0.56
N LEU A 165 13.11 -9.56 -0.05
CA LEU A 165 13.56 -8.20 -0.30
C LEU A 165 13.95 -7.53 1.02
N PHE A 166 15.10 -6.85 1.01
CA PHE A 166 15.61 -6.02 2.11
C PHE A 166 16.04 -6.77 3.38
N GLU A 167 16.49 -8.01 3.22
CA GLU A 167 17.32 -8.74 4.18
C GLU A 167 18.78 -8.23 4.19
#